data_AF-A0A4Y9SW07-F1
#
_entry.id   AF-A0A4Y9SW07-F1
#
_cell.length_a   1.000
_cell.length_b   1.000
_cell.length_c   1.000
_cell.angle_alpha   90.00
_cell.angle_beta   90.00
_cell.angle_gamma   90.00
#
_symmetry.space_group_name_H-M   'P 1'
#
loop_
_entity.id
_entity.type
_entity.pdbx_description
1 polymer ?
#
loop_
_entity_poly.entity_id
_entity_poly.type
_entity_poly.pdbx_seq_one_letter_code
_entity_poly.pdbx_strand_id
1 'polypeptide(L)'
;MNSFHKATIVFLVYLAFATVADAAQPISSQIEHAARAQLERQLASAGLSEPRFELDVVAARPAPPCAQPVTVEALDTRQSARMRFVARCPDPGGWRYEYLVRAKVSALVAVALVPVAANEPLTNDAIALERRDITNVPDPVGDASLAAGQSSRRVLRAGDILRSSQLAAPILVKRGEQVVMLARREGIEVSTSGEALDAGGRGATVRVKNNASGQVVRMRVTGVGTVEPLEAAVIR
;
A
#
# COMPACT_ATOMS: atom_id res chain seq x y z
N MET A 1 75.27 5.18 -48.44
CA MET A 1 75.59 4.18 -47.41
C MET A 1 75.48 4.85 -46.06
N ASN A 2 74.46 4.46 -45.28
CA ASN A 2 74.30 4.52 -43.81
C ASN A 2 74.41 5.92 -43.13
N SER A 3 73.54 6.36 -42.23
CA SER A 3 72.87 5.63 -41.16
C SER A 3 71.69 6.44 -40.61
N PHE A 4 70.59 5.74 -40.32
CA PHE A 4 69.39 6.21 -39.64
C PHE A 4 69.66 6.50 -38.16
N HIS A 5 69.17 7.62 -37.62
CA HIS A 5 68.86 7.75 -36.19
C HIS A 5 67.39 8.14 -36.05
N LYS A 6 66.56 7.15 -35.71
CA LYS A 6 65.15 7.32 -35.37
C LYS A 6 65.07 7.82 -33.92
N ALA A 7 64.68 9.07 -33.72
CA ALA A 7 64.37 9.61 -32.40
C ALA A 7 62.96 9.14 -31.99
N THR A 8 62.90 8.17 -31.08
CA THR A 8 61.67 7.67 -30.48
C THR A 8 61.16 8.70 -29.46
N ILE A 9 60.15 9.49 -29.82
CA ILE A 9 59.47 10.40 -28.90
C ILE A 9 58.49 9.57 -28.05
N VAL A 10 58.80 9.41 -26.76
CA VAL A 10 57.94 8.80 -25.76
C VAL A 10 56.85 9.82 -25.38
N PHE A 11 55.61 9.56 -25.80
CA PHE A 11 54.45 10.39 -25.43
C PHE A 11 53.98 9.98 -24.04
N LEU A 12 54.37 10.75 -23.03
CA LEU A 12 54.05 10.52 -21.62
C LEU A 12 52.63 11.08 -21.36
N VAL A 13 51.62 10.23 -21.46
CA VAL A 13 50.21 10.59 -21.18
C VAL A 13 50.03 10.72 -19.66
N TYR A 14 50.01 11.96 -19.17
CA TYR A 14 49.71 12.28 -17.78
C TYR A 14 48.18 12.26 -17.57
N LEU A 15 47.65 11.15 -17.04
CA LEU A 15 46.27 11.04 -16.56
C LEU A 15 46.14 11.85 -15.27
N ALA A 16 45.63 13.08 -15.37
CA ALA A 16 45.25 13.89 -14.23
C ALA A 16 44.03 13.24 -13.54
N PHE A 17 44.27 12.49 -12.47
CA PHE A 17 43.22 12.10 -11.54
C PHE A 17 42.76 13.35 -10.78
N ALA A 18 41.67 13.96 -11.24
CA ALA A 18 40.99 14.98 -10.44
C ALA A 18 40.42 14.31 -9.18
N THR A 19 41.01 14.58 -8.03
CA THR A 19 40.42 14.22 -6.74
C THR A 19 39.20 15.09 -6.54
N VAL A 20 38.02 14.54 -6.80
CA VAL A 20 36.75 15.18 -6.43
C VAL A 20 36.75 15.28 -4.91
N ALA A 21 36.99 16.49 -4.38
CA ALA A 21 36.81 16.76 -2.97
C ALA A 21 35.32 16.58 -2.66
N ASP A 22 34.99 15.56 -1.88
CA ASP A 22 33.64 15.30 -1.41
C ASP A 22 33.23 16.44 -0.47
N ALA A 23 32.58 17.46 -1.02
CA ALA A 23 32.06 18.56 -0.24
C ALA A 23 30.96 17.98 0.66
N ALA A 24 31.16 18.08 1.98
CA ALA A 24 30.19 17.61 2.96
C ALA A 24 28.79 18.16 2.63
N GLN A 25 27.85 17.27 2.32
CA GLN A 25 26.49 17.66 1.95
C GLN A 25 25.81 18.39 3.12
N PRO A 26 25.02 19.45 2.85
CA PRO A 26 24.31 20.17 3.90
C PRO A 26 23.36 19.22 4.63
N ILE A 27 23.24 19.41 5.95
CA ILE A 27 22.41 18.52 6.80
C ILE A 27 20.96 18.43 6.31
N SER A 28 20.42 19.51 5.74
CA SER A 28 19.08 19.53 5.15
C SER A 28 18.94 18.51 4.02
N SER A 29 19.92 18.38 3.13
CA SER A 29 19.91 17.40 2.03
C SER A 29 19.98 15.97 2.55
N GLN A 30 20.79 15.71 3.59
CA GLN A 30 20.82 14.39 4.25
C GLN A 30 19.47 14.02 4.87
N ILE A 31 18.79 14.99 5.50
CA ILE A 31 17.45 14.82 6.06
C ILE A 31 16.41 14.60 4.96
N GLU A 32 16.46 15.34 3.86
CA GLU A 32 15.57 15.15 2.71
C GLU A 32 15.72 13.75 2.10
N HIS A 33 16.96 13.29 1.93
CA HIS A 33 17.24 11.94 1.43
C HIS A 33 16.70 10.86 2.37
N ALA A 34 16.93 11.01 3.69
CA ALA A 34 16.39 10.10 4.69
C ALA A 34 14.85 10.08 4.70
N ALA A 35 14.23 11.25 4.56
CA ALA A 35 12.78 11.39 4.47
C ALA A 35 12.20 10.76 3.20
N ARG A 36 12.83 10.97 2.04
CA ARG A 36 12.45 10.35 0.77
C ARG A 36 12.51 8.82 0.86
N ALA A 37 13.64 8.28 1.31
CA ALA A 37 13.81 6.84 1.46
C ALA A 37 12.79 6.22 2.44
N GLN A 38 12.42 6.96 3.49
CA GLN A 38 11.37 6.53 4.41
C GLN A 38 9.99 6.46 3.74
N LEU A 39 9.61 7.50 2.99
CA LEU A 39 8.34 7.53 2.28
C LEU A 39 8.26 6.45 1.20
N GLU A 40 9.34 6.21 0.46
CA GLU A 40 9.41 5.14 -0.54
C GLU A 40 9.15 3.76 0.08
N ARG A 41 9.78 3.45 1.22
CA ARG A 41 9.52 2.19 1.94
C ARG A 41 8.06 2.08 2.40
N GLN A 42 7.50 3.14 2.96
CA GLN A 42 6.12 3.17 3.44
C GLN A 42 5.13 2.93 2.31
N LEU A 43 5.24 3.66 1.20
CA LEU A 43 4.29 3.54 0.09
C LEU A 43 4.49 2.26 -0.74
N ALA A 44 5.72 1.75 -0.86
CA ALA A 44 5.99 0.46 -1.47
C ALA A 44 5.29 -0.67 -0.70
N SER A 45 5.34 -0.65 0.64
CA SER A 45 4.63 -1.63 1.47
C SER A 45 3.09 -1.54 1.36
N ALA A 46 2.57 -0.39 0.93
CA ALA A 46 1.15 -0.16 0.68
C ALA A 46 0.73 -0.49 -0.76
N GLY A 47 1.65 -0.89 -1.64
CA GLY A 47 1.36 -1.23 -3.04
C GLY A 47 1.00 -0.04 -3.92
N LEU A 48 1.43 1.18 -3.55
CA LEU A 48 1.14 2.39 -4.32
C LEU A 48 2.11 2.55 -5.49
N SER A 49 1.57 2.83 -6.67
CA SER A 49 2.33 3.04 -7.90
C SER A 49 2.72 4.51 -8.10
N GLU A 50 3.94 4.72 -8.58
CA GLU A 50 4.50 6.03 -8.97
C GLU A 50 4.27 7.19 -7.96
N PRO A 51 4.69 7.01 -6.70
CA PRO A 51 4.58 8.10 -5.73
C PRO A 51 5.52 9.24 -6.09
N ARG A 52 5.03 10.48 -5.93
CA ARG A 52 5.78 11.72 -6.09
C ARG A 52 5.82 12.46 -4.76
N PHE A 53 7.00 12.98 -4.44
CA PHE A 53 7.29 13.63 -3.16
C PHE A 53 7.85 15.03 -3.38
N GLU A 54 7.19 16.03 -2.80
CA GLU A 54 7.76 17.35 -2.54
C GLU A 54 8.10 17.42 -1.05
N LEU A 55 9.37 17.69 -0.73
CA LEU A 55 9.87 17.69 0.65
C LEU A 55 10.33 19.09 1.03
N ASP A 56 10.03 19.50 2.25
CA ASP A 56 10.46 20.75 2.86
C ASP A 56 10.99 20.48 4.27
N VAL A 57 12.27 20.80 4.52
CA VAL A 57 12.87 20.75 5.86
C VAL A 57 12.62 22.07 6.57
N VAL A 58 11.64 22.07 7.46
CA VAL A 58 11.14 23.29 8.11
C VAL A 58 12.22 23.87 9.01
N ALA A 59 12.60 25.13 8.71
CA ALA A 59 13.54 25.92 9.50
C ALA A 59 14.82 25.13 9.83
N ALA A 60 15.45 24.55 8.80
CA ALA A 60 16.70 23.80 8.92
C ALA A 60 17.79 24.67 9.57
N ARG A 61 17.90 24.58 10.90
CA ARG A 61 19.02 25.17 11.63
C ARG A 61 20.30 24.52 11.07
N PRO A 62 21.32 25.30 10.70
CA PRO A 62 22.60 24.72 10.32
C PRO A 62 23.11 23.80 11.43
N ALA A 63 23.49 22.58 11.07
CA ALA A 63 24.16 21.68 12.00
C ALA A 63 25.56 22.20 12.29
N PRO A 64 26.05 22.09 13.54
CA PRO A 64 27.45 22.32 13.84
C PRO A 64 28.34 21.32 13.08
N PRO A 65 29.64 21.62 12.89
CA PRO A 65 30.59 20.66 12.32
C PRO A 65 30.58 19.33 13.07
N CYS A 66 30.86 18.25 12.35
CA CYS A 66 31.04 16.91 12.89
C CYS A 66 32.21 16.26 12.14
N ALA A 67 33.15 15.66 12.86
CA ALA A 67 34.31 15.00 12.27
C ALA A 67 33.93 13.64 11.67
N GLN A 68 33.02 12.92 12.34
CA GLN A 68 32.43 11.69 11.82
C GLN A 68 31.15 11.95 11.00
N PRO A 69 30.73 10.99 10.14
CA PRO A 69 29.48 11.10 9.41
C PRO A 69 28.29 11.24 10.35
N VAL A 70 27.47 12.28 10.14
CA VAL A 70 26.24 12.49 10.89
C VAL A 70 25.26 11.35 10.62
N THR A 71 24.65 10.81 11.66
CA THR A 71 23.60 9.79 11.52
C THR A 71 22.22 10.45 11.58
N VAL A 72 21.37 10.13 10.60
CA VAL A 72 19.98 10.62 10.54
C VAL A 72 19.03 9.46 10.80
N GLU A 73 18.19 9.60 11.82
CA GLU A 73 17.20 8.60 12.22
C GLU A 73 15.79 9.17 12.16
N ALA A 74 14.85 8.36 11.69
CA ALA A 74 13.42 8.66 11.77
C ALA A 74 12.94 8.55 13.23
N LEU A 75 12.29 9.61 13.74
CA LEU A 75 11.73 9.64 15.09
C LEU A 75 10.21 9.47 15.09
N ASP A 76 9.50 10.19 14.22
CA ASP A 76 8.06 9.97 13.97
C ASP A 76 7.77 10.24 12.50
N THR A 77 7.30 9.23 11.79
CA THR A 77 7.07 9.29 10.33
C THR A 77 5.68 8.76 9.96
N ARG A 78 4.76 8.70 10.94
CA ARG A 78 3.40 8.18 10.74
C ARG A 78 2.53 9.11 9.88
N GLN A 79 2.82 10.41 9.91
CA GLN A 79 2.12 11.42 9.13
C GLN A 79 3.09 12.08 8.15
N SER A 80 2.88 11.87 6.84
CA SER A 80 3.72 12.44 5.78
C SER A 80 3.75 13.98 5.82
N ALA A 81 2.64 14.61 6.22
CA ALA A 81 2.54 16.06 6.39
C ALA A 81 3.48 16.62 7.47
N ARG A 82 3.94 15.80 8.42
CA ARG A 82 4.72 16.24 9.58
C ARG A 82 5.58 15.08 10.12
N MET A 83 6.74 14.88 9.51
CA MET A 83 7.72 13.90 9.96
C MET A 83 8.81 14.54 10.83
N ARG A 84 9.30 13.79 11.81
CA ARG A 84 10.40 14.19 12.70
C ARG A 84 11.60 13.28 12.48
N PHE A 85 12.75 13.89 12.28
CA PHE A 85 14.04 13.22 12.16
C PHE A 85 15.01 13.75 13.20
N VAL A 86 15.95 12.91 13.61
CA VAL A 86 17.03 13.31 14.50
C VAL A 86 18.35 13.11 13.78
N ALA A 87 19.14 14.17 13.69
CA ALA A 87 20.53 14.08 13.28
C ALA A 87 21.42 14.04 14.52
N ARG A 88 22.40 13.12 14.54
CA ARG A 88 23.40 13.00 15.61
C ARG A 88 24.81 13.04 15.04
N CYS A 89 25.66 13.83 15.67
CA CYS A 89 27.09 13.73 15.48
C CYS A 89 27.65 12.66 16.43
N PRO A 90 28.31 11.60 15.94
CA PRO A 90 28.80 10.52 16.80
C PRO A 90 30.13 10.81 17.50
N ASP A 91 30.71 12.00 17.31
CA ASP A 91 31.92 12.43 18.02
C ASP A 91 31.74 12.44 19.55
N PRO A 92 32.83 12.29 20.33
CA PRO A 92 32.79 12.52 21.78
C PRO A 92 32.31 13.96 22.10
N GLY A 93 31.21 14.08 22.84
CA GLY A 93 30.56 15.38 23.08
C GLY A 93 29.75 15.91 21.89
N GLY A 94 29.45 15.06 20.92
CA GLY A 94 28.68 15.38 19.72
C GLY A 94 27.27 15.90 20.02
N TRP A 95 26.72 16.62 19.05
CA TRP A 95 25.40 17.24 19.15
C TRP A 95 24.29 16.30 18.65
N ARG A 96 23.06 16.59 19.07
CA ARG A 96 21.84 15.91 18.66
C ARG A 96 20.74 16.93 18.41
N TYR A 97 20.31 17.10 17.17
CA TYR A 97 19.25 18.04 16.80
C TYR A 97 18.08 17.33 16.11
N GLU A 98 16.87 17.84 16.40
CA GLU A 98 15.64 17.37 15.77
C GLU A 98 15.25 18.30 14.63
N TYR A 99 14.79 17.71 13.54
CA TYR A 99 14.35 18.39 12.34
C TYR A 99 12.94 17.96 11.98
N LEU A 100 12.15 18.93 11.54
CA LEU A 100 10.81 18.70 11.06
C LEU A 100 10.82 18.71 9.53
N VAL A 101 10.27 17.67 8.92
CA VAL A 101 10.12 17.55 7.47
C VAL A 101 8.63 17.51 7.14
N ARG A 102 8.22 18.32 6.19
CA ARG A 102 6.87 18.27 5.60
C ARG A 102 6.99 17.66 4.22
N ALA A 103 6.22 16.61 3.96
CA ALA A 103 6.06 16.07 2.63
C ALA A 103 4.69 16.42 2.07
N LYS A 104 4.62 16.78 0.80
CA LYS A 104 3.42 16.57 -0.02
C LYS A 104 3.63 15.31 -0.83
N VAL A 105 2.63 14.43 -0.78
CA VAL A 105 2.67 13.11 -1.38
C VAL A 105 1.52 13.00 -2.37
N SER A 106 1.83 12.67 -3.63
CA SER A 106 0.81 12.30 -4.61
C SER A 106 1.14 10.95 -5.24
N ALA A 107 0.11 10.15 -5.50
CA ALA A 107 0.25 8.82 -6.10
C ALA A 107 -0.97 8.51 -6.98
N LEU A 108 -0.87 7.49 -7.82
CA LEU A 108 -2.03 6.91 -8.48
C LEU A 108 -2.81 6.09 -7.45
N VAL A 109 -4.08 6.41 -7.27
CA VAL A 109 -4.97 5.77 -6.30
C VAL A 109 -6.35 5.55 -6.88
N ALA A 110 -7.04 4.55 -6.35
CA ALA A 110 -8.41 4.24 -6.72
C ALA A 110 -9.36 5.33 -6.20
N VAL A 111 -10.17 5.87 -7.10
CA VAL A 111 -11.14 6.93 -6.86
C VAL A 111 -12.52 6.46 -7.35
N ALA A 112 -13.56 6.80 -6.60
CA ALA A 112 -14.93 6.56 -7.03
C ALA A 112 -15.32 7.53 -8.17
N LEU A 113 -15.75 6.99 -9.31
CA LEU A 113 -16.22 7.80 -10.45
C LEU A 113 -17.67 8.27 -10.30
N VAL A 114 -18.46 7.51 -9.55
CA VAL A 114 -19.88 7.77 -9.29
C VAL A 114 -20.17 7.69 -7.78
N PRO A 115 -21.28 8.26 -7.31
CA PRO A 115 -21.74 8.03 -5.95
C PRO A 115 -22.01 6.53 -5.70
N VAL A 116 -21.59 6.01 -4.55
CA VAL A 116 -21.81 4.62 -4.13
C VAL A 116 -22.43 4.64 -2.74
N ALA A 117 -23.54 3.94 -2.54
CA ALA A 117 -24.18 3.87 -1.23
C ALA A 117 -23.41 3.00 -0.24
N ALA A 118 -23.72 3.15 1.05
CA ALA A 118 -23.18 2.25 2.06
C ALA A 118 -23.69 0.81 1.83
N ASN A 119 -22.80 -0.15 1.96
CA ASN A 119 -22.94 -1.58 1.70
C ASN A 119 -23.23 -1.94 0.24
N GLU A 120 -23.05 -1.00 -0.69
CA GLU A 120 -23.16 -1.26 -2.12
C GLU A 120 -21.81 -1.77 -2.67
N PRO A 121 -21.81 -2.83 -3.51
CA PRO A 121 -20.59 -3.31 -4.15
C PRO A 121 -20.07 -2.29 -5.16
N LEU A 122 -18.76 -2.04 -5.14
CA LEU A 122 -18.08 -1.25 -6.17
C LEU A 122 -17.90 -2.08 -7.43
N THR A 123 -18.42 -1.59 -8.54
CA THR A 123 -18.23 -2.17 -9.86
C THR A 123 -16.94 -1.64 -10.50
N ASN A 124 -16.41 -2.35 -11.50
CA ASN A 124 -15.17 -1.95 -12.17
C ASN A 124 -15.29 -0.59 -12.87
N ASP A 125 -16.47 -0.26 -13.41
CA ASP A 125 -16.77 1.01 -14.07
C ASP A 125 -17.03 2.16 -13.10
N ALA A 126 -17.20 1.87 -11.80
CA ALA A 126 -17.32 2.88 -10.75
C ALA A 126 -15.97 3.31 -10.17
N ILE A 127 -14.85 2.72 -10.61
CA ILE A 127 -13.51 2.95 -10.06
C ILE A 127 -12.55 3.35 -11.18
N ALA A 128 -11.72 4.36 -10.93
CA ALA A 128 -10.55 4.66 -11.75
C ALA A 128 -9.30 4.86 -10.90
N LEU A 129 -8.13 4.66 -11.50
CA LEU A 129 -6.87 5.12 -10.93
C LEU A 129 -6.61 6.56 -11.37
N GLU A 130 -6.51 7.46 -10.41
CA GLU A 130 -6.21 8.87 -10.64
C GLU A 130 -5.05 9.34 -9.76
N ARG A 131 -4.27 10.29 -10.27
CA ARG A 131 -3.22 10.92 -9.46
C ARG A 131 -3.87 11.90 -8.49
N ARG A 132 -3.78 11.61 -7.19
CA ARG A 132 -4.34 12.45 -6.11
C ARG A 132 -3.31 12.76 -5.05
N ASP A 133 -3.53 13.87 -4.35
CA ASP A 133 -2.81 14.18 -3.11
C ASP A 133 -3.29 13.21 -2.01
N ILE A 134 -2.35 12.46 -1.46
CA ILE A 134 -2.57 11.48 -0.41
C ILE A 134 -1.85 11.83 0.89
N THR A 135 -1.34 13.06 1.01
CA THR A 135 -0.51 13.51 2.14
C THR A 135 -1.18 13.27 3.50
N ASN A 136 -2.51 13.44 3.56
CA ASN A 136 -3.33 13.25 4.75
C ASN A 136 -4.38 12.14 4.58
N VAL A 137 -4.26 11.32 3.55
CA VAL A 137 -5.20 10.24 3.27
C VAL A 137 -4.63 8.96 3.88
N PRO A 138 -5.24 8.42 4.94
CA PRO A 138 -4.80 7.14 5.46
C PRO A 138 -5.17 6.03 4.46
N ASP A 139 -4.34 4.98 4.44
CA ASP A 139 -4.65 3.70 3.78
C ASP A 139 -5.29 3.78 2.38
N PRO A 140 -4.80 4.63 1.46
CA PRO A 140 -5.37 4.75 0.13
C PRO A 140 -5.15 3.46 -0.66
N VAL A 141 -6.14 3.09 -1.47
CA VAL A 141 -6.05 1.92 -2.35
C VAL A 141 -5.25 2.28 -3.61
N GLY A 142 -4.12 1.62 -3.84
CA GLY A 142 -3.25 1.85 -5.00
C GLY A 142 -3.63 1.09 -6.27
N ASP A 143 -4.53 0.11 -6.16
CA ASP A 143 -4.97 -0.74 -7.27
C ASP A 143 -6.49 -0.89 -7.25
N ALA A 144 -7.15 -0.51 -8.35
CA ALA A 144 -8.59 -0.62 -8.52
C ALA A 144 -9.09 -2.07 -8.38
N SER A 145 -8.27 -3.07 -8.73
CA SER A 145 -8.63 -4.49 -8.64
C SER A 145 -8.86 -4.95 -7.19
N LEU A 146 -8.22 -4.30 -6.22
CA LEU A 146 -8.40 -4.57 -4.79
C LEU A 146 -9.72 -4.01 -4.25
N ALA A 147 -10.29 -3.00 -4.93
CA ALA A 147 -11.55 -2.38 -4.57
C ALA A 147 -12.75 -2.96 -5.33
N ALA A 148 -12.54 -3.38 -6.58
CA ALA A 148 -13.59 -3.96 -7.40
C ALA A 148 -14.22 -5.20 -6.72
N GLY A 149 -15.54 -5.24 -6.68
CA GLY A 149 -16.31 -6.31 -6.04
C GLY A 149 -16.35 -6.25 -4.51
N GLN A 150 -15.59 -5.37 -3.85
CA GLN A 150 -15.79 -5.05 -2.44
C GLN A 150 -17.01 -4.15 -2.27
N SER A 151 -17.62 -4.16 -1.09
CA SER A 151 -18.64 -3.18 -0.70
C SER A 151 -18.03 -2.07 0.13
N SER A 152 -18.47 -0.83 -0.11
CA SER A 152 -18.11 0.29 0.75
C SER A 152 -18.92 0.26 2.04
N ARG A 153 -18.28 0.41 3.20
CA ARG A 153 -18.95 0.53 4.51
C ARG A 153 -19.64 1.88 4.71
N ARG A 154 -19.37 2.85 3.85
CA ARG A 154 -19.90 4.22 3.92
C ARG A 154 -20.38 4.70 2.56
N VAL A 155 -21.13 5.79 2.55
CA VAL A 155 -21.42 6.48 1.29
C VAL A 155 -20.14 7.09 0.73
N LEU A 156 -19.91 6.89 -0.56
CA LEU A 156 -18.84 7.51 -1.36
C LEU A 156 -19.46 8.49 -2.34
N ARG A 157 -18.78 9.61 -2.57
CA ARG A 157 -19.10 10.57 -3.62
C ARG A 157 -18.17 10.38 -4.81
N ALA A 158 -18.59 10.83 -5.98
CA ALA A 158 -17.70 10.94 -7.12
C ALA A 158 -16.49 11.82 -6.76
N GLY A 159 -15.28 11.34 -7.06
CA GLY A 159 -14.01 11.97 -6.71
C GLY A 159 -13.43 11.57 -5.34
N ASP A 160 -14.15 10.79 -4.52
CA ASP A 160 -13.61 10.31 -3.25
C ASP A 160 -12.51 9.26 -3.46
N ILE A 161 -11.39 9.42 -2.75
CA ILE A 161 -10.31 8.43 -2.72
C ILE A 161 -10.77 7.21 -1.91
N LEU A 162 -10.67 6.03 -2.51
CA LEU A 162 -10.98 4.77 -1.85
C LEU A 162 -9.91 4.44 -0.82
N ARG A 163 -10.35 4.01 0.36
CA ARG A 163 -9.47 3.60 1.46
C ARG A 163 -9.80 2.19 1.90
N SER A 164 -8.77 1.38 2.12
CA SER A 164 -8.91 -0.04 2.45
C SER A 164 -9.80 -0.29 3.69
N SER A 165 -9.72 0.57 4.70
CA SER A 165 -10.54 0.54 5.92
C SER A 165 -12.05 0.68 5.68
N GLN A 166 -12.43 1.27 4.54
CA GLN A 166 -13.81 1.45 4.13
C GLN A 166 -14.35 0.26 3.36
N LEU A 167 -13.48 -0.57 2.81
CA LEU A 167 -13.88 -1.67 1.96
C LEU A 167 -14.08 -2.93 2.79
N ALA A 168 -15.07 -3.72 2.43
CA ALA A 168 -15.35 -5.01 3.03
C ALA A 168 -15.85 -5.98 1.97
N ALA A 169 -15.66 -7.27 2.21
CA ALA A 169 -16.27 -8.28 1.36
C ALA A 169 -17.80 -8.06 1.31
N PRO A 170 -18.41 -8.09 0.11
CA PRO A 170 -19.85 -7.88 -0.02
C PRO A 170 -20.60 -8.98 0.72
N ILE A 171 -21.68 -8.62 1.40
CA ILE A 171 -22.60 -9.59 1.96
C ILE A 171 -23.39 -10.22 0.80
N LEU A 172 -23.11 -11.49 0.51
CA LEU A 172 -23.77 -12.23 -0.57
C LEU A 172 -24.98 -13.03 -0.07
N VAL A 173 -25.04 -13.28 1.23
CA VAL A 173 -26.16 -13.94 1.91
C VAL A 173 -26.49 -13.14 3.16
N LYS A 174 -27.74 -12.73 3.31
CA LYS A 174 -28.26 -12.04 4.49
C LYS A 174 -28.93 -13.02 5.45
N ARG A 175 -28.98 -12.67 6.74
CA ARG A 175 -29.77 -13.42 7.72
C ARG A 175 -31.26 -13.34 7.36
N GLY A 176 -31.95 -14.47 7.42
CA GLY A 176 -33.34 -14.66 7.02
C GLY A 176 -33.54 -14.81 5.50
N GLU A 177 -32.46 -14.77 4.71
CA GLU A 177 -32.55 -14.92 3.26
C GLU A 177 -32.77 -16.39 2.87
N GLN A 178 -33.63 -16.62 1.88
CA GLN A 178 -33.78 -17.92 1.25
C GLN A 178 -32.56 -18.17 0.36
N VAL A 179 -31.81 -19.23 0.68
CA VAL A 179 -30.61 -19.63 -0.06
C VAL A 179 -30.78 -20.97 -0.75
N VAL A 180 -29.99 -21.17 -1.80
CA VAL A 180 -29.79 -22.46 -2.47
C VAL A 180 -28.55 -23.14 -1.88
N MET A 181 -28.78 -24.29 -1.27
CA MET A 181 -27.76 -25.20 -0.76
C MET A 181 -27.34 -26.13 -1.90
N LEU A 182 -26.11 -25.98 -2.38
CA LEU A 182 -25.58 -26.73 -3.52
C LEU A 182 -24.45 -27.66 -3.08
N ALA A 183 -24.65 -28.97 -3.22
CA ALA A 183 -23.64 -29.98 -2.94
C ALA A 183 -23.18 -30.62 -4.25
N ARG A 184 -21.86 -30.68 -4.48
CA ARG A 184 -21.27 -31.34 -5.65
C ARG A 184 -20.31 -32.43 -5.21
N ARG A 185 -20.43 -33.62 -5.79
CA ARG A 185 -19.50 -34.72 -5.58
C ARG A 185 -19.49 -35.64 -6.79
N GLU A 186 -18.29 -35.96 -7.31
CA GLU A 186 -18.10 -36.99 -8.36
C GLU A 186 -19.02 -36.80 -9.60
N GLY A 187 -19.27 -35.54 -9.99
CA GLY A 187 -20.14 -35.21 -11.14
C GLY A 187 -21.65 -35.18 -10.82
N ILE A 188 -22.05 -35.46 -9.58
CA ILE A 188 -23.43 -35.34 -9.10
C ILE A 188 -23.59 -33.98 -8.41
N GLU A 189 -24.61 -33.22 -8.82
CA GLU A 189 -25.02 -31.97 -8.18
C GLU A 189 -26.38 -32.15 -7.53
N VAL A 190 -26.48 -31.84 -6.24
CA VAL A 190 -27.74 -31.83 -5.48
C VAL A 190 -28.00 -30.42 -5.00
N SER A 191 -29.18 -29.89 -5.28
CA SER A 191 -29.62 -28.58 -4.80
C SER A 191 -30.84 -28.71 -3.88
N THR A 192 -30.89 -27.88 -2.84
CA THR A 192 -32.02 -27.80 -1.90
C THR A 192 -32.15 -26.37 -1.39
N SER A 193 -33.36 -25.98 -0.98
CA SER A 193 -33.61 -24.66 -0.40
C SER A 193 -33.39 -24.66 1.12
N GLY A 194 -32.83 -23.58 1.64
CA GLY A 194 -32.69 -23.36 3.08
C GLY A 194 -32.78 -21.88 3.46
N GLU A 195 -32.97 -21.61 4.73
CA GLU A 195 -32.99 -20.26 5.30
C GLU A 195 -31.66 -19.95 5.98
N ALA A 196 -31.00 -18.87 5.58
CA ALA A 196 -29.75 -18.44 6.18
C ALA A 196 -29.98 -17.85 7.58
N LEU A 197 -29.31 -18.38 8.60
CA LEU A 197 -29.40 -17.89 9.97
C LEU A 197 -28.33 -16.84 10.29
N ASP A 198 -27.27 -16.76 9.49
CA ASP A 198 -26.20 -15.78 9.61
C ASP A 198 -26.02 -15.05 8.27
N ALA A 199 -25.50 -13.81 8.32
CA ALA A 199 -25.06 -13.10 7.11
C ALA A 199 -23.60 -13.46 6.78
N GLY A 200 -23.25 -13.48 5.49
CA GLY A 200 -21.91 -13.80 5.05
C GLY A 200 -21.60 -13.32 3.64
N GLY A 201 -20.35 -12.92 3.43
CA GLY A 201 -19.79 -12.71 2.10
C GLY A 201 -19.18 -13.99 1.52
N ARG A 202 -18.65 -13.92 0.30
CA ARG A 202 -17.98 -15.06 -0.37
C ARG A 202 -16.94 -15.71 0.56
N GLY A 203 -16.97 -17.04 0.67
CA GLY A 203 -16.07 -17.84 1.50
C GLY A 203 -16.42 -17.88 2.99
N ALA A 204 -17.34 -17.04 3.46
CA ALA A 204 -17.78 -17.08 4.86
C ALA A 204 -18.58 -18.35 5.15
N THR A 205 -18.41 -18.88 6.37
CA THR A 205 -19.24 -19.98 6.88
C THR A 205 -20.47 -19.41 7.55
N VAL A 206 -21.65 -19.78 7.05
CA VAL A 206 -22.96 -19.38 7.60
C VAL A 206 -23.74 -20.60 8.06
N ARG A 207 -24.56 -20.46 9.10
CA ARG A 207 -25.56 -21.48 9.46
C ARG A 207 -26.77 -21.35 8.55
N VAL A 208 -27.26 -22.47 8.04
CA VAL A 208 -28.43 -22.54 7.15
C VAL A 208 -29.37 -23.61 7.68
N LYS A 209 -30.65 -23.28 7.83
CA LYS A 209 -31.70 -24.23 8.15
C LYS A 209 -32.23 -24.83 6.85
N ASN A 210 -32.10 -26.13 6.68
CA ASN A 210 -32.68 -26.83 5.53
C ASN A 210 -34.21 -26.80 5.63
N ASN A 211 -34.90 -26.33 4.58
CA ASN A 211 -36.35 -26.20 4.62
C ASN A 211 -37.09 -27.55 4.55
N ALA A 212 -36.47 -28.57 3.96
CA ALA A 212 -37.05 -29.91 3.84
C ALA A 212 -36.90 -30.73 5.14
N SER A 213 -35.74 -30.67 5.80
CA SER A 213 -35.46 -31.49 7.00
C SER A 213 -35.56 -30.72 8.32
N GLY A 214 -35.57 -29.38 8.29
CA GLY A 214 -35.51 -28.52 9.48
C GLY A 214 -34.13 -28.48 10.16
N GLN A 215 -33.15 -29.26 9.69
CA GLN A 215 -31.82 -29.32 10.29
C GLN A 215 -30.99 -28.07 9.99
N VAL A 216 -30.19 -27.64 10.96
CA VAL A 216 -29.26 -26.52 10.79
C VAL A 216 -27.87 -27.07 10.46
N VAL A 217 -27.33 -26.63 9.33
CA VAL A 217 -26.02 -27.06 8.81
C VAL A 217 -25.12 -25.85 8.57
N ARG A 218 -23.81 -26.03 8.71
CA ARG A 218 -22.82 -25.01 8.37
C ARG A 218 -22.42 -25.14 6.91
N MET A 219 -22.54 -24.06 6.16
CA MET A 219 -22.22 -24.01 4.74
C MET A 219 -21.37 -22.79 4.40
N ARG A 220 -20.54 -22.90 3.36
CA ARG A 220 -19.71 -21.83 2.83
C ARG A 220 -20.47 -21.05 1.77
N VAL A 221 -20.48 -19.73 1.85
CA VAL A 221 -21.08 -18.86 0.82
C VAL A 221 -20.24 -18.89 -0.45
N THR A 222 -20.84 -19.23 -1.59
CA THR A 222 -20.15 -19.32 -2.89
C THR A 222 -20.61 -18.26 -3.88
N GLY A 223 -21.79 -17.68 -3.67
CA GLY A 223 -22.38 -16.67 -4.53
C GLY A 223 -23.56 -15.98 -3.85
N VAL A 224 -24.20 -15.06 -4.56
CA VAL A 224 -25.43 -14.41 -4.09
C VAL A 224 -26.49 -15.47 -3.87
N GLY A 225 -27.01 -15.56 -2.64
CA GLY A 225 -28.04 -16.54 -2.28
C GLY A 225 -27.61 -18.01 -2.40
N THR A 226 -26.33 -18.32 -2.58
CA THR A 226 -25.85 -19.69 -2.82
C THR A 226 -24.77 -20.09 -1.82
N VAL A 227 -24.93 -21.28 -1.27
CA VAL A 227 -24.03 -21.86 -0.26
C VAL A 227 -23.70 -23.31 -0.60
N GLU A 228 -22.53 -23.79 -0.17
CA GLU A 228 -22.09 -25.18 -0.35
C GLU A 228 -21.68 -25.82 0.99
N PRO A 229 -21.75 -27.16 1.13
CA PRO A 229 -21.17 -27.84 2.29
C PRO A 229 -19.69 -27.51 2.47
N LEU A 230 -19.24 -27.31 3.72
CA LEU A 230 -17.82 -27.27 4.02
C LEU A 230 -17.23 -28.65 3.65
N GLU A 231 -16.17 -28.71 2.85
CA GLU A 231 -15.47 -29.97 2.54
C GLU A 231 -14.93 -30.61 3.82
N ALA A 232 -15.76 -31.46 4.43
CA ALA A 232 -15.45 -32.51 5.40
C ALA A 232 -16.77 -33.18 5.82
N ALA A 233 -17.34 -33.98 4.92
CA ALA A 233 -18.26 -35.03 5.31
C ALA A 233 -17.94 -36.28 4.48
N VAL A 234 -16.80 -36.89 4.81
CA VAL A 234 -16.61 -38.32 4.59
C VAL A 234 -17.66 -38.99 5.47
N ILE A 235 -18.85 -39.22 4.93
CA ILE A 235 -19.79 -40.17 5.49
C ILE A 235 -19.15 -41.54 5.25
N ARG A 236 -18.54 -42.09 6.31
CA ARG A 236 -18.25 -43.53 6.38
C ARG A 236 -19.53 -44.27 6.74
#